data_AF-A6KV92-F1
#
_entry.id   AF-A6KV92-F1
#
_cell.length_a   1.000
_cell.length_b   1.000
_cell.length_c   1.000
_cell.angle_alpha   90.00
_cell.angle_beta   90.00
_cell.angle_gamma   90.00
#
_symmetry.space_group_name_H-M   'P 1'
#
loop_
_entity.id
_entity.type
_entity.pdbx_description
1 polymer ?
#
loop_
_entity_poly.entity_id
_entity_poly.type
_entity_poly.pdbx_seq_one_letter_code
_entity_poly.pdbx_strand_id
1 'polypeptide(L)' 'MAKSKNHTNHNQNQKAHKNGITKPKRQRNESTRGMCQKFLHNLRFSKKGNLSREESLKRAEERKAKFVGQPAPVKL' A
#
# COMPACT_ATOMS: atom_id res chain seq x y z
N MET A 1 -19.00 52.25 23.13
CA MET A 1 -18.65 50.83 22.83
C MET A 1 -17.89 50.79 21.52
N ALA A 2 -16.57 50.60 21.55
CA ALA A 2 -15.76 50.63 20.33
C ALA A 2 -15.73 49.25 19.68
N LYS A 3 -16.04 49.19 18.38
CA LYS A 3 -16.01 47.94 17.60
C LYS A 3 -14.55 47.60 17.22
N SER A 4 -14.13 46.37 17.45
CA SER A 4 -12.84 45.83 16.99
C SER A 4 -12.96 45.17 15.62
N LYS A 5 -11.82 44.76 15.02
CA LYS A 5 -11.81 44.01 13.76
C LYS A 5 -12.11 42.53 14.03
N ASN A 6 -13.13 41.98 13.35
CA ASN A 6 -13.63 40.63 13.61
C ASN A 6 -12.75 39.50 13.05
N HIS A 7 -12.00 39.72 11.96
CA HIS A 7 -11.15 38.69 11.33
C HIS A 7 -10.04 39.30 10.46
N THR A 8 -8.88 38.62 10.37
CA THR A 8 -7.81 38.96 9.42
C THR A 8 -6.96 37.73 9.05
N ASN A 9 -6.56 37.64 7.78
CA ASN A 9 -5.65 36.62 7.25
C ASN A 9 -4.23 37.20 6.97
N HIS A 10 -3.94 38.41 7.47
CA HIS A 10 -2.78 39.21 7.04
C HIS A 10 -1.42 38.50 7.20
N ASN A 11 -1.21 37.77 8.30
CA ASN A 11 0.07 37.14 8.63
C ASN A 11 0.01 35.60 8.59
N GLN A 12 -1.03 34.99 8.03
CA GLN A 12 -1.09 33.51 8.03
C GLN A 12 -0.13 32.92 7.01
N ASN A 13 -0.06 33.51 5.81
CA ASN A 13 0.85 33.04 4.76
C ASN A 13 2.32 33.18 5.19
N GLN A 14 2.71 34.32 5.76
CA GLN A 14 4.08 34.52 6.22
C GLN A 14 4.47 33.52 7.33
N LYS A 15 3.55 33.20 8.27
CA LYS A 15 3.77 32.16 9.27
C LYS A 15 3.88 30.76 8.66
N ALA A 16 3.02 30.42 7.71
CA ALA A 16 3.02 29.11 7.05
C ALA A 16 4.32 28.88 6.26
N HIS A 17 4.86 29.92 5.62
CA HIS A 17 6.09 29.83 4.85
C HIS A 17 7.37 29.97 5.69
N LYS A 18 7.30 30.48 6.94
CA LYS A 18 8.48 30.59 7.83
C LYS A 18 9.17 29.25 8.07
N ASN A 19 8.39 28.18 8.24
CA ASN A 19 8.89 26.81 8.39
C ASN A 19 8.73 25.97 7.11
N GLY A 20 8.09 26.55 6.08
CA GLY A 20 7.76 25.88 4.82
C GLY A 20 6.56 24.92 4.94
N ILE A 21 5.60 25.06 4.02
CA ILE A 21 4.55 24.06 3.82
C ILE A 21 5.14 22.93 2.98
N THR A 22 5.37 21.77 3.60
CA THR A 22 5.96 20.61 2.93
C THR A 22 4.88 19.63 2.45
N LYS A 23 5.14 18.97 1.31
CA LYS A 23 4.29 17.88 0.81
C LYS A 23 4.50 16.62 1.67
N PRO A 24 3.48 15.76 1.84
CA PRO A 24 3.65 14.49 2.51
C PRO A 24 4.69 13.63 1.79
N LYS A 25 5.53 12.93 2.55
CA LYS A 25 6.58 12.08 1.99
C LYS A 25 5.96 10.81 1.40
N ARG A 26 6.32 10.48 0.16
CA ARG A 26 5.99 9.18 -0.45
C ARG A 26 6.90 8.11 0.13
N GLN A 27 6.31 7.11 0.78
CA GLN A 27 7.04 5.95 1.29
C GLN A 27 7.01 4.83 0.25
N ARG A 28 7.99 3.92 0.30
CA ARG A 28 8.01 2.72 -0.57
C ARG A 28 6.78 1.84 -0.34
N ASN A 29 6.33 1.74 0.92
CA ASN A 29 5.17 0.97 1.31
C ASN A 29 4.12 1.91 1.89
N GLU A 30 2.90 1.86 1.35
CA GLU A 30 1.77 2.66 1.82
C GLU A 30 1.03 1.95 2.97
N SER A 31 0.21 2.71 3.69
CA SER A 31 -0.66 2.17 4.74
C SER A 31 -1.77 1.32 4.13
N THR A 32 -2.04 0.16 4.72
CA THR A 32 -3.17 -0.71 4.33
C THR A 32 -4.46 -0.37 5.06
N ARG A 33 -4.49 0.74 5.82
CA ARG A 33 -5.69 1.20 6.53
C ARG A 33 -6.77 1.59 5.52
N GLY A 34 -7.96 1.02 5.69
CA GLY A 34 -9.09 1.23 4.77
C GLY A 34 -9.20 0.19 3.66
N MET A 35 -8.26 -0.75 3.54
CA MET A 35 -8.43 -1.89 2.63
C MET A 35 -9.52 -2.85 3.12
N CYS A 36 -10.12 -3.60 2.19
CA CYS A 36 -11.16 -4.59 2.48
C CYS A 36 -10.67 -5.61 3.53
N GLN A 37 -11.45 -5.82 4.60
CA GLN A 37 -11.05 -6.75 5.66
C GLN A 37 -10.90 -8.19 5.16
N LYS A 38 -11.74 -8.65 4.22
CA LYS A 38 -11.63 -10.00 3.63
C LYS A 38 -10.28 -10.20 2.94
N PHE A 39 -9.84 -9.20 2.18
CA PHE A 39 -8.54 -9.22 1.53
C PHE A 39 -7.40 -9.25 2.55
N LEU A 40 -7.46 -8.40 3.59
CA LEU A 40 -6.43 -8.35 4.63
C LEU A 40 -6.34 -9.67 5.42
N HIS A 41 -7.48 -10.32 5.68
CA HIS A 41 -7.53 -11.61 6.34
C HIS A 41 -6.82 -12.68 5.51
N ASN A 42 -7.14 -12.77 4.21
CA ASN A 42 -6.47 -13.70 3.31
C ASN A 42 -4.96 -13.39 3.18
N LEU A 43 -4.59 -12.12 2.99
CA LEU A 43 -3.20 -11.70 2.85
C LEU A 43 -2.35 -12.09 4.07
N ARG A 44 -2.92 -12.03 5.29
CA ARG A 44 -2.23 -12.48 6.51
C ARG A 44 -1.88 -13.97 6.43
N PHE A 45 -2.83 -14.82 6.05
CA PHE A 45 -2.58 -16.25 5.91
C PHE A 45 -1.65 -16.57 4.75
N SER A 46 -1.80 -15.90 3.60
CA SER A 46 -0.89 -16.08 2.47
C SER A 46 0.56 -15.76 2.85
N LYS A 47 0.79 -14.64 3.55
CA LYS A 47 2.14 -14.27 4.02
C LYS A 47 2.69 -15.27 5.04
N LYS A 48 1.85 -15.78 5.95
CA LYS A 48 2.23 -16.80 6.93
C LYS A 48 2.60 -18.14 6.28
N GLY A 49 1.88 -18.52 5.22
CA GLY A 49 2.06 -19.78 4.50
C GLY A 49 3.12 -19.75 3.39
N ASN A 50 3.82 -18.64 3.21
CA ASN A 50 4.88 -18.56 2.20
C ASN A 50 6.06 -19.44 2.61
N LEU A 51 6.44 -20.34 1.70
CA LEU A 51 7.62 -21.20 1.84
C LEU A 51 8.89 -20.39 1.64
N SER A 52 10.03 -20.99 2.00
CA SER A 52 11.33 -20.44 1.61
C SER A 52 11.42 -20.32 0.09
N ARG A 53 12.24 -19.38 -0.38
CA ARG A 53 12.41 -19.15 -1.82
C ARG A 53 12.89 -20.43 -2.53
N GLU A 54 13.86 -21.11 -1.95
CA GLU A 54 14.45 -22.33 -2.51
C GLU A 54 13.42 -23.46 -2.62
N GLU A 55 12.65 -23.69 -1.57
CA GLU A 55 11.61 -24.72 -1.57
C GLU A 55 10.47 -24.38 -2.54
N SER A 56 10.08 -23.11 -2.61
CA SER A 56 9.07 -22.63 -3.56
C SER A 56 9.51 -22.85 -5.02
N LEU A 57 10.77 -22.57 -5.34
CA LEU A 57 11.33 -22.79 -6.68
C LEU A 57 11.35 -24.27 -7.04
N LYS A 58 11.85 -25.13 -6.13
CA LYS A 58 11.86 -26.58 -6.34
C LYS A 58 10.47 -27.13 -6.61
N ARG A 59 9.48 -26.78 -5.78
CA ARG A 59 8.08 -27.20 -5.97
C ARG A 59 7.48 -26.65 -7.27
N ALA A 60 7.93 -25.48 -7.73
CA ALA A 60 7.47 -24.91 -9.01
C ALA A 60 8.05 -25.67 -10.20
N GLU A 61 9.31 -26.08 -10.16
CA GLU A 61 9.96 -26.92 -11.17
C GLU A 61 9.30 -28.31 -11.25
N GLU A 62 9.08 -28.93 -10.09
CA GLU A 62 8.36 -30.22 -10.01
C GLU A 62 6.94 -30.14 -10.60
N ARG A 63 6.22 -29.04 -10.31
CA ARG A 63 4.90 -28.79 -10.92
C ARG A 63 5.03 -28.63 -12.43
N LYS A 64 5.94 -27.78 -12.91
CA LYS A 64 6.16 -27.58 -14.35
C LYS A 64 6.44 -28.90 -15.05
N ALA A 65 7.31 -29.75 -14.51
CA ALA A 65 7.62 -31.07 -15.05
C ALA A 65 6.38 -31.98 -15.12
N LYS A 66 5.53 -31.98 -14.09
CA LYS A 66 4.27 -32.76 -14.08
C LYS A 66 3.23 -32.28 -15.09
N PHE A 67 3.24 -31.00 -15.42
CA PHE A 67 2.27 -30.37 -16.32
C PHE A 67 2.78 -30.26 -17.78
N VAL A 68 3.97 -30.79 -18.08
CA VAL A 68 4.47 -30.83 -19.47
C VAL A 68 3.50 -31.67 -20.32
N GLY A 69 2.93 -31.06 -21.36
CA GLY A 69 2.01 -31.70 -22.29
C GLY A 69 0.52 -31.58 -21.95
N GLN A 70 0.15 -30.99 -20.81
CA GLN A 70 -1.26 -30.65 -20.54
C GLN A 70 -1.66 -29.38 -21.29
N PRO A 71 -2.88 -29.32 -21.86
CA PRO A 71 -3.38 -28.10 -22.49
C PRO A 71 -3.52 -26.99 -21.45
N ALA A 72 -3.19 -25.76 -21.84
CA ALA A 72 -3.38 -24.60 -20.97
C ALA A 72 -4.87 -24.48 -20.58
N PRO A 73 -5.18 -24.13 -19.32
CA PRO A 73 -6.57 -23.93 -18.92
C PRO A 73 -7.20 -22.84 -19.79
N VAL A 74 -8.39 -23.13 -20.31
CA VAL A 74 -9.14 -22.20 -21.15
C VAL A 74 -9.52 -20.98 -20.30
N LYS A 75 -9.21 -19.80 -20.80
CA LYS A 75 -9.62 -18.53 -20.20
C LYS A 75 -11.10 -18.37 -20.50
N LEU A 76 -11.95 -18.55 -19.48
CA LEU A 76 -13.37 -18.21 -19.54
C LEU A 76 -13.54 -16.69 -19.72
#